data_AF-D0L3J4-F1
#
_entry.id   AF-D0L3J4-F1
#
_cell.length_a   1.000
_cell.length_b   1.000
_cell.length_c   1.000
_cell.angle_alpha   90.00
_cell.angle_beta   90.00
_cell.angle_gamma   90.00
#
_symmetry.space_group_name_H-M   'P 1'
#
loop_
_entity.id
_entity.type
_entity.pdbx_description
1 polymer ?
#
loop_
_entity_poly.entity_id
_entity_poly.type
_entity_poly.pdbx_seq_one_letter_code
_entity_poly.pdbx_strand_id
1 'polypeptide(L)'
;MVNAGYRRPPASMVWVESAAELARFRRLLTEADPADDPAKVVAAAFISSIDHGRDKDEWARHRAELILHAPAVQAQANNVYRQWRSAVAHFVAHRRGEGPDAPYPVAVSHAVLAASAAGHEIWLADPTADLVSCLRKMFAMMMPTDDAQVAMKRISSRE
;
A
#
# COMPACT_ATOMS: atom_id res chain seq x y z
N MET A 1 -4.02 0.11 47.24
CA MET A 1 -4.60 -0.44 45.99
C MET A 1 -4.07 0.41 44.85
N VAL A 2 -2.97 -0.02 44.24
CA VAL A 2 -2.33 0.71 43.12
C VAL A 2 -2.96 0.20 41.84
N ASN A 3 -3.55 1.10 41.07
CA ASN A 3 -4.22 0.79 39.80
C ASN A 3 -3.21 0.09 38.88
N ALA A 4 -3.47 -1.18 38.54
CA ALA A 4 -2.58 -1.99 37.72
C ALA A 4 -2.34 -1.25 36.40
N GLY A 5 -1.10 -0.78 36.21
CA GLY A 5 -0.72 0.13 35.15
C GLY A 5 -1.11 -0.41 33.78
N TYR A 6 -2.00 0.30 33.10
CA TYR A 6 -2.26 0.12 31.68
C TYR A 6 -0.95 0.41 30.92
N ARG A 7 -0.14 -0.62 30.66
CA ARG A 7 1.04 -0.51 29.82
C ARG A 7 0.55 -0.39 28.38
N ARG A 8 0.75 0.78 27.78
CA ARG A 8 0.48 0.99 26.35
C ARG A 8 1.15 -0.14 25.56
N PRO A 9 0.44 -0.84 24.67
CA PRO A 9 1.05 -1.92 23.89
C PRO A 9 2.25 -1.38 23.09
N PRO A 10 3.30 -2.20 22.90
CA PRO A 10 4.50 -1.76 22.20
C PRO A 10 4.15 -1.38 20.76
N ALA A 11 4.83 -0.36 20.21
CA ALA A 11 4.63 0.10 18.83
C ALA A 11 4.80 -1.03 17.79
N SER A 12 5.58 -2.07 18.11
CA SER A 12 5.72 -3.27 17.29
C SER A 12 4.42 -4.06 17.10
N MET A 13 3.45 -3.96 18.02
CA MET A 13 2.19 -4.69 17.94
C MET A 13 1.31 -4.23 16.78
N VAL A 14 1.42 -2.95 16.37
CA VAL A 14 0.74 -2.37 15.20
C VAL A 14 1.15 -3.08 13.91
N TRP A 15 2.36 -3.65 13.87
CA TRP A 15 2.94 -4.23 12.68
C TRP A 15 2.75 -5.73 12.54
N VAL A 16 2.17 -6.42 13.53
CA VAL A 16 2.04 -7.89 13.56
C VAL A 16 1.35 -8.44 12.32
N GLU A 17 0.23 -7.85 11.91
CA GLU A 17 -0.53 -8.29 10.73
C GLU A 17 0.17 -7.99 9.40
N SER A 18 1.11 -7.05 9.39
CA SER A 18 1.75 -6.58 8.15
C SER A 18 2.52 -7.67 7.42
N ALA A 19 3.05 -8.66 8.15
CA ALA A 19 3.73 -9.81 7.54
C ALA A 19 2.73 -10.73 6.80
N ALA A 20 1.57 -10.98 7.39
CA ALA A 20 0.52 -11.78 6.78
C ALA A 20 -0.13 -11.06 5.59
N GLU A 21 -0.40 -9.77 5.72
CA GLU A 21 -0.89 -8.90 4.64
C GLU A 21 0.09 -8.90 3.45
N LEU A 22 1.38 -8.70 3.70
CA LEU A 22 2.40 -8.72 2.64
C LEU A 22 2.53 -10.10 1.99
N ALA A 23 2.43 -11.18 2.77
CA ALA A 23 2.43 -12.53 2.22
C ALA A 23 1.20 -12.79 1.33
N ARG A 24 0.02 -12.33 1.75
CA ARG A 24 -1.20 -12.39 0.94
C ARG A 24 -1.07 -11.57 -0.33
N PHE A 25 -0.55 -10.35 -0.23
CA PHE A 25 -0.28 -9.49 -1.38
C PHE A 25 0.61 -10.20 -2.41
N ARG A 26 1.74 -10.77 -1.98
CA ARG A 26 2.66 -11.49 -2.87
C ARG A 26 2.00 -12.68 -3.57
N ARG A 27 1.18 -13.46 -2.86
CA ARG A 27 0.43 -14.58 -3.47
C ARG A 27 -0.51 -14.08 -4.57
N LEU A 28 -1.30 -13.04 -4.28
CA LEU A 28 -2.23 -12.45 -5.26
C LEU A 28 -1.51 -11.92 -6.51
N LEU A 29 -0.31 -11.35 -6.35
CA LEU A 29 0.51 -10.94 -7.50
C LEU A 29 1.00 -12.13 -8.34
N THR A 30 1.36 -13.25 -7.69
CA THR A 30 1.80 -14.48 -8.39
C THR A 30 0.65 -15.18 -9.13
N GLU A 31 -0.56 -15.10 -8.59
CA GLU A 31 -1.77 -15.72 -9.15
C GLU A 31 -2.43 -14.91 -10.26
N ALA A 32 -2.00 -13.66 -10.48
CA ALA A 32 -2.58 -12.76 -11.46
C ALA A 32 -2.32 -13.19 -12.91
N ASP A 33 -3.26 -12.88 -13.81
CA ASP A 33 -3.15 -13.23 -15.22
C ASP A 33 -1.99 -12.48 -15.88
N PRO A 34 -1.09 -13.16 -16.62
CA PRO A 34 -0.04 -12.52 -17.41
C PRO A 34 -0.51 -11.55 -18.50
N ALA A 35 -1.81 -11.46 -18.80
CA ALA A 35 -2.38 -10.47 -19.71
C ALA A 35 -2.82 -9.17 -18.99
N ASP A 36 -2.98 -9.19 -17.67
CA ASP A 36 -3.50 -8.04 -16.92
C ASP A 36 -2.47 -6.90 -16.80
N ASP A 37 -2.97 -5.67 -16.81
CA ASP A 37 -2.17 -4.48 -16.55
C ASP A 37 -1.52 -4.55 -15.15
N PRO A 38 -0.19 -4.43 -15.03
CA PRO A 38 0.50 -4.67 -13.77
C PRO A 38 0.15 -3.63 -12.69
N ALA A 39 -0.15 -2.39 -13.04
CA ALA A 39 -0.55 -1.37 -12.08
C ALA A 39 -1.94 -1.65 -11.50
N LYS A 40 -2.89 -2.09 -12.33
CA LYS A 40 -4.22 -2.53 -11.89
C LYS A 40 -4.16 -3.78 -11.02
N VAL A 41 -3.33 -4.76 -11.37
CA VAL A 41 -3.11 -5.96 -10.54
C VAL A 41 -2.59 -5.57 -9.16
N VAL A 42 -1.58 -4.69 -9.11
CA VAL A 42 -1.03 -4.20 -7.83
C VAL A 42 -2.10 -3.50 -6.99
N ALA A 43 -2.91 -2.64 -7.58
CA ALA A 43 -3.99 -1.95 -6.87
C ALA A 43 -5.00 -2.95 -6.28
N ALA A 44 -5.50 -3.88 -7.10
CA ALA A 44 -6.48 -4.87 -6.68
C ALA A 44 -5.92 -5.81 -5.60
N ALA A 45 -4.68 -6.29 -5.78
CA ALA A 45 -4.01 -7.17 -4.83
C ALA A 45 -3.71 -6.47 -3.50
N PHE A 46 -3.31 -5.19 -3.53
CA PHE A 46 -3.06 -4.41 -2.33
C PHE A 46 -4.35 -4.23 -1.52
N ILE A 47 -5.42 -3.75 -2.16
CA ILE A 47 -6.71 -3.55 -1.51
C ILE A 47 -7.21 -4.86 -0.90
N SER A 48 -7.13 -5.95 -1.66
CA SER A 48 -7.58 -7.26 -1.19
C SER A 48 -6.74 -7.80 -0.03
N SER A 49 -5.45 -7.46 0.05
CA SER A 49 -4.57 -8.01 1.08
C SER A 49 -4.75 -7.36 2.45
N ILE A 50 -5.22 -6.11 2.49
CA ILE A 50 -5.48 -5.33 3.71
C ILE A 50 -6.96 -5.17 4.05
N ASP A 51 -7.86 -5.77 3.25
CA ASP A 51 -9.28 -5.87 3.60
C ASP A 51 -9.47 -6.98 4.65
N HIS A 52 -9.83 -6.57 5.86
CA HIS A 52 -10.07 -7.45 7.01
C HIS A 52 -11.55 -7.73 7.25
N GLY A 53 -12.45 -7.17 6.42
CA GLY A 53 -13.89 -7.26 6.57
C GLY A 53 -14.45 -6.39 7.70
N ARG A 54 -15.76 -6.11 7.60
CA ARG A 54 -16.46 -5.15 8.48
C ARG A 54 -16.40 -5.48 9.98
N ASP A 55 -16.33 -6.77 10.33
CA ASP A 55 -16.23 -7.21 11.73
C ASP A 55 -14.92 -6.78 12.41
N LYS A 56 -13.94 -6.31 11.63
CA LYS A 56 -12.63 -5.83 12.09
C LYS A 56 -12.41 -4.34 11.85
N ASP A 57 -13.42 -3.59 11.39
CA ASP A 57 -13.28 -2.18 11.03
C ASP A 57 -12.78 -1.31 12.18
N GLU A 58 -13.33 -1.47 13.39
CA GLU A 58 -12.88 -0.68 14.56
C GLU A 58 -11.39 -0.89 14.86
N TRP A 59 -10.95 -2.16 14.84
CA TRP A 59 -9.55 -2.50 15.03
C TRP A 59 -8.68 -1.94 13.90
N ALA A 60 -9.12 -2.05 12.64
CA ALA A 60 -8.39 -1.56 11.49
C ALA A 60 -8.30 -0.02 11.49
N ARG A 61 -9.36 0.69 11.91
CA ARG A 61 -9.36 2.15 12.10
C ARG A 61 -8.34 2.56 13.14
N HIS A 62 -8.37 1.91 14.31
CA HIS A 62 -7.41 2.19 15.37
C HIS A 62 -5.97 1.92 14.92
N ARG A 63 -5.73 0.84 14.18
CA ARG A 63 -4.41 0.53 13.60
C ARG A 63 -3.97 1.61 12.62
N ALA A 64 -4.86 2.06 11.73
CA ALA A 64 -4.57 3.10 10.74
C ALA A 64 -4.24 4.45 11.41
N GLU A 65 -5.00 4.87 12.44
CA GLU A 65 -4.71 6.07 13.22
C GLU A 65 -3.30 6.06 13.83
N LEU A 66 -2.91 4.92 14.41
CA LEU A 66 -1.58 4.75 14.99
C LEU A 66 -0.49 4.83 13.91
N ILE A 67 -0.68 4.17 12.76
CA ILE A 67 0.27 4.19 11.65
C ILE A 67 0.43 5.62 11.08
N LEU A 68 -0.67 6.35 10.91
CA LEU A 68 -0.67 7.67 10.27
C LEU A 68 -0.28 8.82 11.19
N HIS A 69 -0.50 8.70 12.51
CA HIS A 69 -0.39 9.86 13.40
C HIS A 69 0.49 9.64 14.63
N ALA A 70 0.89 8.42 14.99
CA ALA A 70 1.74 8.20 16.16
C ALA A 70 3.23 8.24 15.78
N PRO A 71 4.02 9.25 16.22
CA PRO A 71 5.41 9.40 15.79
C PRO A 71 6.30 8.18 16.12
N ALA A 72 6.06 7.54 17.26
CA ALA A 72 6.80 6.34 17.67
C ALA A 72 6.55 5.13 16.74
N VAL A 73 5.36 5.03 16.14
CA VAL A 73 5.01 3.99 15.15
C VAL A 73 5.62 4.36 13.80
N GLN A 74 5.48 5.61 13.37
CA GLN A 74 6.04 6.11 12.11
C GLN A 74 7.56 5.93 12.02
N ALA A 75 8.29 6.10 13.13
CA ALA A 75 9.73 5.86 13.19
C ALA A 75 10.14 4.43 12.76
N GLN A 76 9.24 3.46 12.87
CA GLN A 76 9.46 2.06 12.50
C GLN A 76 8.86 1.71 11.12
N ALA A 77 7.96 2.54 10.59
CA ALA A 77 7.18 2.26 9.39
C ALA A 77 8.05 2.09 8.13
N ASN A 78 9.19 2.78 8.07
CA ASN A 78 10.11 2.76 6.92
C ASN A 78 10.53 1.34 6.51
N ASN A 79 10.73 0.43 7.47
CA ASN A 79 11.10 -0.95 7.17
C ASN A 79 9.93 -1.73 6.53
N VAL A 80 8.71 -1.54 7.04
CA VAL A 80 7.51 -2.18 6.50
C VAL A 80 7.23 -1.64 5.09
N TYR A 81 7.21 -0.32 4.92
CA TYR A 81 6.97 0.33 3.63
C TYR A 81 8.01 -0.01 2.56
N ARG A 82 9.27 -0.25 2.94
CA ARG A 82 10.29 -0.73 2.01
C ARG A 82 9.99 -2.13 1.47
N GLN A 83 9.48 -3.03 2.31
CA GLN A 83 9.12 -4.39 1.89
C GLN A 83 7.95 -4.40 0.91
N TRP A 84 6.92 -3.58 1.17
CA TRP A 84 5.81 -3.39 0.23
C TRP A 84 6.27 -2.81 -1.10
N ARG A 85 7.04 -1.71 -1.08
CA ARG A 85 7.60 -1.12 -2.31
C ARG A 85 8.46 -2.09 -3.11
N SER A 86 9.29 -2.86 -2.42
CA SER A 86 10.13 -3.87 -3.06
C SER A 86 9.29 -4.93 -3.79
N ALA A 87 8.23 -5.45 -3.15
CA ALA A 87 7.33 -6.41 -3.78
C ALA A 87 6.65 -5.84 -5.04
N VAL A 88 6.16 -4.59 -4.95
CA VAL A 88 5.55 -3.89 -6.09
C VAL A 88 6.55 -3.69 -7.23
N ALA A 89 7.71 -3.12 -6.94
CA ALA A 89 8.72 -2.79 -7.95
C ALA A 89 9.19 -4.04 -8.70
N HIS A 90 9.48 -5.14 -7.99
CA HIS A 90 9.91 -6.39 -8.63
C HIS A 90 8.82 -7.01 -9.50
N PHE A 91 7.56 -7.01 -9.03
CA PHE A 91 6.45 -7.53 -9.81
C PHE A 91 6.25 -6.71 -11.10
N VAL A 92 6.15 -5.39 -10.99
CA VAL A 92 5.94 -4.51 -12.15
C VAL A 92 7.10 -4.62 -13.14
N ALA A 93 8.34 -4.61 -12.65
CA ALA A 93 9.53 -4.77 -13.48
C ALA A 93 9.52 -6.10 -14.25
N HIS A 94 9.24 -7.21 -13.56
CA HIS A 94 9.13 -8.52 -14.17
C HIS A 94 8.06 -8.55 -15.27
N ARG A 95 6.86 -8.02 -14.99
CA ARG A 95 5.75 -7.98 -15.95
C ARG A 95 6.04 -7.13 -17.20
N ARG A 96 6.95 -6.16 -17.08
CA ARG A 96 7.32 -5.24 -18.17
C ARG A 96 8.64 -5.58 -18.86
N GLY A 97 9.40 -6.56 -18.36
CA GLY A 97 10.74 -6.84 -18.86
C GLY A 97 11.75 -5.72 -18.57
N GLU A 98 11.57 -4.98 -17.49
CA GLU A 98 12.42 -3.86 -17.05
C GLU A 98 13.16 -4.21 -15.75
N GLY A 99 14.09 -3.35 -15.31
CA GLY A 99 14.72 -3.44 -13.98
C GLY A 99 13.82 -2.90 -12.86
N PRO A 100 13.90 -3.42 -11.62
CA PRO A 100 13.10 -2.93 -10.49
C PRO A 100 13.42 -1.49 -10.05
N ASP A 101 14.55 -0.96 -10.50
CA ASP A 101 15.02 0.41 -10.33
C ASP A 101 14.67 1.32 -11.52
N ALA A 102 14.03 0.80 -12.57
CA ALA A 102 13.56 1.61 -13.68
C ALA A 102 12.50 2.62 -13.20
N PRO A 103 12.38 3.79 -13.86
CA PRO A 103 11.52 4.88 -13.40
C PRO A 103 10.05 4.47 -13.17
N TYR A 104 9.49 3.62 -14.02
CA TYR A 104 8.08 3.22 -13.92
C TYR A 104 7.82 2.27 -12.72
N PRO A 105 8.54 1.15 -12.54
CA PRO A 105 8.45 0.33 -11.31
C PRO A 105 8.65 1.13 -10.02
N VAL A 106 9.61 2.07 -10.01
CA VAL A 106 9.86 2.96 -8.87
C VAL A 106 8.64 3.85 -8.60
N ALA A 107 8.13 4.53 -9.63
CA ALA A 107 6.97 5.40 -9.51
C ALA A 107 5.73 4.65 -9.01
N VAL A 108 5.43 3.49 -9.58
CA VAL A 108 4.30 2.64 -9.16
C VAL A 108 4.45 2.23 -7.69
N SER A 109 5.64 1.80 -7.26
CA SER A 109 5.87 1.38 -5.88
C SER A 109 5.62 2.51 -4.87
N HIS A 110 6.03 3.75 -5.20
CA HIS A 110 5.80 4.91 -4.35
C HIS A 110 4.34 5.36 -4.36
N ALA A 111 3.69 5.34 -5.52
CA ALA A 111 2.29 5.70 -5.67
C ALA A 111 1.37 4.82 -4.82
N VAL A 112 1.64 3.51 -4.73
CA VAL A 112 0.89 2.57 -3.88
C VAL A 112 0.86 3.03 -2.41
N LEU A 113 2.00 3.45 -1.86
CA LEU A 113 2.05 3.91 -0.46
C LEU A 113 1.29 5.23 -0.26
N ALA A 114 1.44 6.17 -1.19
CA ALA A 114 0.73 7.45 -1.14
C ALA A 114 -0.79 7.24 -1.25
N ALA A 115 -1.24 6.41 -2.20
CA ALA A 115 -2.65 6.09 -2.39
C ALA A 115 -3.25 5.36 -1.19
N SER A 116 -2.50 4.43 -0.59
CA SER A 116 -2.92 3.76 0.64
C SER A 116 -3.07 4.75 1.79
N ALA A 117 -2.07 5.61 2.04
CA ALA A 117 -2.14 6.60 3.11
C ALA A 117 -3.33 7.54 2.95
N ALA A 118 -3.49 8.15 1.76
CA ALA A 118 -4.62 9.03 1.47
C ALA A 118 -5.98 8.31 1.57
N GLY A 119 -6.04 7.04 1.18
CA GLY A 119 -7.27 6.25 1.26
C GLY A 119 -7.68 6.01 2.72
N HIS A 120 -6.72 5.73 3.59
CA HIS A 120 -6.95 5.61 5.03
C HIS A 120 -7.31 6.95 5.66
N GLU A 121 -6.67 8.06 5.29
CA GLU A 121 -7.02 9.40 5.81
C GLU A 121 -8.48 9.75 5.52
N ILE A 122 -8.94 9.53 4.29
CA ILE A 122 -10.34 9.77 3.90
C ILE A 122 -11.28 8.84 4.65
N TRP A 123 -10.92 7.56 4.76
CA TRP A 123 -11.72 6.59 5.48
C TRP A 123 -11.83 6.92 6.98
N LEU A 124 -10.74 7.38 7.61
CA LEU A 124 -10.73 7.79 9.02
C LEU A 124 -11.54 9.06 9.28
N ALA A 125 -11.57 9.99 8.32
CA ALA A 125 -12.33 11.24 8.45
C ALA A 125 -13.86 11.04 8.40
N ASP A 126 -14.34 9.95 7.81
CA ASP A 126 -15.77 9.63 7.70
C ASP A 126 -16.09 8.24 8.31
N PRO A 127 -16.77 8.18 9.47
CA PRO A 127 -17.17 6.92 10.10
C PRO A 127 -18.08 6.04 9.24
N THR A 128 -18.78 6.62 8.26
CA THR A 128 -19.71 5.90 7.38
C THR A 128 -19.03 5.37 6.10
N ALA A 129 -17.79 5.77 5.85
CA ALA A 129 -17.06 5.37 4.67
C ALA A 129 -16.57 3.91 4.72
N ASP A 130 -16.51 3.31 3.54
CA ASP A 130 -15.97 1.96 3.30
C ASP A 130 -14.49 2.06 2.85
N LEU A 131 -13.60 1.34 3.54
CA LEU A 131 -12.15 1.39 3.30
C LEU A 131 -11.81 1.04 1.85
N VAL A 132 -12.40 -0.03 1.35
CA VAL A 132 -12.15 -0.53 -0.01
C VAL A 132 -12.50 0.52 -1.05
N SER A 133 -13.63 1.21 -0.88
CA SER A 133 -14.07 2.29 -1.75
C SER A 133 -13.12 3.49 -1.71
N CYS A 134 -12.68 3.90 -0.52
CA CYS A 134 -11.71 4.97 -0.35
C CYS A 134 -10.36 4.65 -1.02
N LEU A 135 -9.85 3.43 -0.82
CA LEU A 135 -8.62 2.97 -1.46
C LEU A 135 -8.75 2.92 -2.98
N ARG A 136 -9.81 2.30 -3.51
CA ARG A 136 -10.05 2.23 -4.96
C ARG A 136 -10.03 3.62 -5.60
N LYS A 137 -10.68 4.60 -4.96
CA LYS A 137 -10.66 6.00 -5.41
C LYS A 137 -9.24 6.56 -5.45
N MET A 138 -8.45 6.40 -4.39
CA MET A 138 -7.09 6.96 -4.35
C MET A 138 -6.15 6.28 -5.34
N PHE A 139 -6.20 4.94 -5.44
CA PHE A 139 -5.39 4.19 -6.40
C PHE A 139 -5.73 4.61 -7.84
N ALA A 140 -7.01 4.78 -8.19
CA ALA A 140 -7.41 5.23 -9.52
C ALA A 140 -6.87 6.64 -9.86
N MET A 141 -6.73 7.54 -8.88
CA MET A 141 -6.24 8.90 -9.11
C MET A 141 -4.72 9.01 -9.14
N MET A 142 -4.00 8.16 -8.39
CA MET A 142 -2.57 8.35 -8.15
C MET A 142 -1.65 7.38 -8.91
N MET A 143 -2.19 6.26 -9.41
CA MET A 143 -1.36 5.25 -10.07
C MET A 143 -0.88 5.76 -11.44
N PRO A 144 0.42 5.64 -11.75
CA PRO A 144 0.95 6.01 -13.07
C PRO A 144 0.27 5.21 -14.17
N THR A 145 -0.24 5.91 -15.19
CA THR A 145 -0.74 5.28 -16.41
C THR A 145 0.41 4.97 -17.36
N ASP A 146 0.22 4.00 -18.26
CA ASP A 146 1.20 3.69 -19.31
C ASP A 146 1.53 4.91 -20.20
N ASP A 147 0.56 5.82 -20.40
CA ASP A 147 0.75 7.05 -21.15
C ASP A 147 1.84 7.96 -20.56
N ALA A 148 1.99 7.97 -19.23
CA ALA A 148 3.02 8.74 -18.55
C ALA A 148 4.44 8.25 -18.91
N GLN A 149 4.61 6.95 -19.14
CA GLN A 149 5.89 6.39 -19.58
C GLN A 149 6.16 6.64 -21.06
N VAL A 150 5.14 6.57 -21.91
CA VAL A 150 5.26 6.94 -23.33
C VAL A 150 5.68 8.41 -23.46
N ALA A 151 5.10 9.29 -22.65
CA ALA A 151 5.51 10.69 -22.56
C ALA A 151 6.97 10.83 -22.10
N MET A 152 7.41 10.07 -21.09
CA MET A 152 8.79 10.10 -20.60
C MET A 152 9.80 9.65 -21.67
N LYS A 153 9.53 8.53 -22.37
CA LYS A 153 10.39 8.07 -23.48
C LYS A 153 10.51 9.12 -24.58
N ARG A 154 9.42 9.84 -24.90
CA ARG A 154 9.44 10.94 -25.87
C ARG A 154 10.27 12.14 -25.42
N ILE A 155 10.38 12.39 -24.11
CA ILE A 155 11.22 13.46 -23.56
C ILE A 155 12.70 13.07 -23.65
N SER A 156 13.06 11.85 -23.20
CA SER A 156 14.46 11.38 -23.22
C SER A 156 15.02 11.09 -24.62
N SER A 157 14.18 10.92 -25.65
CA SER A 157 14.64 10.78 -27.06
C SER A 157 14.79 12.11 -27.81
N ARG A 158 14.53 13.26 -27.15
CA ARG A 158 14.70 14.60 -27.73
C ARG A 158 15.96 15.31 -27.24
N GLU A 159 16.69 14.70 -26.31
CA GLU A 159 18.01 15.12 -25.81
C GLU A 159 19.12 14.34 -26.53
#